data_AF-A0A1F1Q2X2-F1
#
_entry.id   AF-A0A1F1Q2X2-F1
#
_cell.length_a   1.000
_cell.length_b   1.000
_cell.length_c   1.000
_cell.angle_alpha   90.00
_cell.angle_beta   90.00
_cell.angle_gamma   90.00
#
_symmetry.space_group_name_H-M   'P 1'
#
loop_
_entity.id
_entity.type
_entity.pdbx_description
1 polymer ?
#
loop_
_entity_poly.entity_id
_entity_poly.type
_entity_poly.pdbx_seq_one_letter_code
_entity_poly.pdbx_strand_id
1 'polypeptide(L)'
;MNAKVSYLSPASQQPALDDILSTTRVFLLEWQQGNLKPLPTLYESIERHAKFLDSMTKRIATQALRMEAELHASGLEDIVDALEDIGEDPELLFIAQETINKVLSNLTSQISGVKNASTELSALSAPNASRDEARLFRQQMELETTSVASKAEIDAESSKIEALHTALISLNICQVSRTFAKRIGVNYSPTWIG
;
A
#
# COMPACT_ATOMS: atom_id res chain seq x y z
N MET A 1 10.98 22.90 45.78
CA MET A 1 9.94 22.03 45.18
C MET A 1 8.59 22.52 45.67
N ASN A 2 7.87 23.21 44.79
CA ASN A 2 6.66 23.97 45.14
C ASN A 2 5.44 23.03 45.18
N ALA A 3 4.89 22.78 46.38
CA ALA A 3 3.86 21.76 46.64
C ALA A 3 2.45 22.12 46.11
N LYS A 4 2.31 23.23 45.36
CA LYS A 4 1.04 23.74 44.82
C LYS A 4 0.88 23.57 43.31
N VAL A 5 1.91 23.10 42.61
CA VAL A 5 1.79 22.79 41.17
C VAL A 5 1.32 21.35 41.03
N SER A 6 0.02 21.18 40.79
CA SER A 6 -0.54 19.88 40.45
C SER A 6 -0.14 19.55 39.01
N TYR A 7 1.01 18.88 38.85
CA TYR A 7 1.41 18.32 37.57
C TYR A 7 0.31 17.34 37.14
N LEU A 8 -0.23 17.50 35.92
CA LEU A 8 -1.12 16.53 35.31
C LEU A 8 -0.50 15.15 35.50
N SER A 9 -1.15 14.26 36.25
CA SER A 9 -0.61 12.93 36.53
C SER A 9 -0.29 12.24 35.21
N PRO A 10 0.93 11.72 35.00
CA PRO A 10 1.33 11.10 33.73
C PRO A 10 0.53 9.85 33.36
N ALA A 11 -0.34 9.38 34.27
CA ALA A 11 -1.26 8.26 34.07
C ALA A 11 -2.49 8.57 33.20
N SER A 12 -2.78 9.84 32.87
CA SER A 12 -3.88 10.16 31.95
C SER A 12 -3.45 9.96 30.50
N GLN A 13 -3.59 8.72 30.01
CA GLN A 13 -3.65 8.34 28.59
C GLN A 13 -2.75 9.18 27.68
N GLN A 14 -1.43 8.97 27.77
CA GLN A 14 -0.55 9.47 26.71
C GLN A 14 -1.03 8.87 25.37
N PRO A 15 -1.23 9.68 24.33
CA PRO A 15 -1.57 9.16 23.02
C PRO A 15 -0.45 8.24 22.54
N ALA A 16 -0.79 7.06 22.04
CA ALA A 16 0.15 6.10 21.47
C ALA A 16 0.68 6.60 20.11
N LEU A 17 1.47 7.68 20.17
CA LEU A 17 2.04 8.35 19.00
C LEU A 17 2.91 7.40 18.18
N ASP A 18 3.64 6.49 18.82
CA ASP A 18 4.45 5.47 18.15
C ASP A 18 3.61 4.54 17.27
N ASP A 19 2.41 4.16 17.72
CA ASP A 19 1.48 3.33 16.95
C ASP A 19 0.94 4.10 15.74
N ILE A 20 0.65 5.39 15.90
CA ILE A 20 0.19 6.27 14.81
C ILE A 20 1.30 6.44 13.76
N LEU A 21 2.52 6.72 14.20
CA LEU A 21 3.67 6.95 13.32
C LEU A 21 4.08 5.66 12.61
N SER A 22 4.09 4.53 13.31
CA SER A 22 4.38 3.22 12.71
C SER A 22 3.31 2.82 11.69
N THR A 23 2.03 3.02 11.99
CA THR A 23 0.93 2.77 11.04
C THR A 23 1.07 3.66 9.79
N THR A 24 1.33 4.96 9.99
CA THR A 24 1.57 5.90 8.89
C THR A 24 2.72 5.44 7.99
N ARG A 25 3.82 4.97 8.60
CA ARG A 25 4.98 4.45 7.88
C ARG A 25 4.63 3.20 7.06
N VAL A 26 3.83 2.27 7.60
CA VAL A 26 3.40 1.07 6.87
C VAL A 26 2.62 1.46 5.62
N PHE A 27 1.59 2.32 5.75
CA PHE A 27 0.80 2.77 4.60
C PHE A 27 1.64 3.49 3.55
N LEU A 28 2.55 4.38 3.98
CA LEU A 28 3.45 5.08 3.07
C LEU A 28 4.39 4.12 2.34
N LEU A 29 4.96 3.15 3.05
CA LEU A 29 5.90 2.19 2.48
C LEU A 29 5.21 1.27 1.47
N GLU A 30 4.03 0.73 1.80
CA GLU A 30 3.23 -0.09 0.88
C GLU A 30 2.84 0.67 -0.39
N TRP A 31 2.46 1.94 -0.25
CA TRP A 31 2.16 2.81 -1.39
C TRP A 31 3.40 3.08 -2.25
N GLN A 32 4.52 3.46 -1.63
CA GLN A 32 5.75 3.85 -2.32
C GLN A 32 6.44 2.68 -3.03
N GLN A 33 6.41 1.48 -2.44
CA GLN A 33 6.96 0.28 -3.08
C GLN A 33 6.19 -0.08 -4.35
N GLY A 34 4.91 0.27 -4.43
CA GLY A 34 4.11 0.07 -5.63
C GLY A 34 3.77 -1.40 -5.92
N ASN A 35 3.98 -2.31 -4.96
CA ASN A 35 3.64 -3.73 -5.08
C ASN A 35 2.14 -3.94 -5.38
N LEU A 36 1.30 -3.01 -4.94
CA LEU A 36 -0.14 -3.04 -5.12
C LEU A 36 -0.61 -2.38 -6.43
N LYS A 37 0.28 -1.81 -7.26
CA LYS A 37 -0.11 -1.20 -8.56
C LYS A 37 -0.94 -2.11 -9.48
N PRO A 38 -0.71 -3.44 -9.53
CA PRO A 38 -1.58 -4.36 -10.29
C PRO A 38 -3.00 -4.48 -9.73
N LEU A 39 -3.25 -4.01 -8.51
CA LEU A 39 -4.53 -3.97 -7.81
C LEU A 39 -5.00 -2.50 -7.73
N PRO A 40 -5.54 -1.93 -8.81
CA PRO A 40 -5.75 -0.48 -8.91
C PRO A 40 -6.72 0.06 -7.86
N THR A 41 -7.78 -0.67 -7.54
CA THR A 41 -8.78 -0.23 -6.55
C THR A 41 -8.18 -0.18 -5.15
N LEU A 42 -7.41 -1.21 -4.79
CA LEU A 42 -6.70 -1.28 -3.52
C LEU A 42 -5.60 -0.22 -3.46
N TYR A 43 -4.82 -0.06 -4.52
CA TYR A 43 -3.74 0.92 -4.60
C TYR A 43 -4.24 2.36 -4.40
N GLU A 44 -5.32 2.75 -5.08
CA GLU A 44 -5.95 4.06 -4.86
C GLU A 44 -6.45 4.24 -3.42
N SER A 45 -6.98 3.17 -2.81
CA SER A 45 -7.42 3.22 -1.42
C SER A 45 -6.24 3.43 -0.47
N ILE A 46 -5.17 2.66 -0.61
CA ILE A 46 -3.95 2.79 0.19
C ILE A 46 -3.30 4.17 -0.02
N GLU A 47 -3.26 4.68 -1.25
CA GLU A 47 -2.76 6.03 -1.57
C GLU A 47 -3.51 7.12 -0.80
N ARG A 48 -4.85 7.07 -0.77
CA ARG A 48 -5.66 8.04 -0.01
C ARG A 48 -5.32 8.02 1.48
N HIS A 49 -5.20 6.84 2.07
CA HIS A 49 -4.85 6.69 3.48
C HIS A 49 -3.43 7.17 3.75
N ALA A 50 -2.46 6.78 2.92
CA ALA A 50 -1.06 7.18 3.05
C ALA A 50 -0.90 8.71 2.99
N LYS A 51 -1.52 9.37 2.01
CA LYS A 51 -1.50 10.84 1.87
C LYS A 51 -2.16 11.54 3.05
N PHE A 52 -3.30 11.01 3.52
CA PHE A 52 -3.99 11.57 4.67
C PHE A 52 -3.14 11.47 5.95
N LEU A 53 -2.61 10.28 6.24
CA LEU A 53 -1.79 10.02 7.42
C LEU A 53 -0.49 10.84 7.41
N ASP A 54 0.18 10.94 6.26
CA ASP A 54 1.39 11.76 6.09
C ASP A 54 1.11 13.25 6.32
N SER A 55 0.02 13.77 5.72
CA SER A 55 -0.40 15.16 5.93
C SER A 55 -0.71 15.44 7.40
N MET A 56 -1.44 14.53 8.05
CA MET A 56 -1.84 14.73 9.44
C MET A 56 -0.66 14.65 10.40
N THR A 57 0.21 13.66 10.25
CA THR A 57 1.41 13.52 11.10
C THR A 57 2.34 14.73 10.97
N LYS A 58 2.54 15.26 9.75
CA LYS A 58 3.27 16.51 9.53
C LYS A 58 2.62 17.71 10.21
N ARG A 59 1.29 17.81 10.15
CA ARG A 59 0.53 18.89 10.80
C ARG A 59 0.68 18.84 12.32
N ILE A 60 0.52 17.65 12.92
CA ILE A 60 0.72 17.45 14.37
C ILE A 60 2.14 17.83 14.77
N ALA A 61 3.16 17.32 14.06
CA ALA A 61 4.56 17.61 14.38
C ALA A 61 4.87 19.11 14.32
N THR A 62 4.39 19.79 13.27
CA THR A 62 4.59 21.24 13.11
C THR A 62 3.90 22.03 14.23
N GLN A 63 2.68 21.64 14.61
CA GLN A 63 1.95 22.28 15.70
C GLN A 63 2.62 22.04 17.07
N ALA A 64 3.12 20.83 17.31
CA ALA A 64 3.84 20.50 18.53
C ALA A 64 5.12 21.35 18.67
N LEU A 65 5.96 21.39 17.62
CA LEU A 65 7.18 22.21 17.59
C LEU A 65 6.90 23.69 17.80
N ARG A 66 5.84 24.21 17.17
CA ARG A 66 5.43 25.61 17.35
C ARG A 66 5.04 25.88 18.80
N MET A 67 4.31 24.98 19.43
CA MET A 67 3.85 25.17 20.80
C MET A 67 4.97 25.01 21.82
N GLU A 68 5.89 24.09 21.58
CA GLU A 68 7.15 23.99 22.35
C GLU A 68 7.91 25.31 22.30
N ALA A 69 8.09 25.90 21.10
CA ALA A 69 8.73 27.20 20.95
C ALA A 69 7.95 28.35 21.64
N GLU A 70 6.61 28.37 21.53
CA GLU A 70 5.78 29.38 22.19
C GLU A 70 5.82 29.27 23.72
N LEU A 71 5.90 28.05 24.27
CA LEU A 71 6.06 27.80 25.71
C LEU A 71 7.45 28.23 26.21
N HIS A 72 8.50 27.94 25.45
CA HIS A 72 9.85 28.42 25.77
C HIS A 72 9.95 29.94 25.70
N ALA A 73 9.25 30.58 24.76
CA ALA A 73 9.29 32.03 24.57
C ALA A 73 8.28 32.81 25.44
N SER A 74 7.44 32.14 26.24
CA SER A 74 6.34 32.79 26.95
C SER A 74 6.79 33.60 28.18
N GLY A 75 8.05 33.49 28.60
CA GLY A 75 8.55 34.12 29.82
C GLY A 75 7.85 33.59 31.08
N LEU A 76 7.24 32.40 31.02
CA LEU A 76 6.55 31.80 32.17
C LEU A 76 7.53 31.55 33.33
N GLU A 77 8.75 31.16 33.00
CA GLU A 77 9.84 30.96 33.97
C GLU A 77 10.18 32.28 34.67
N ASP A 78 10.38 33.36 33.91
CA ASP A 78 10.64 34.70 34.44
C ASP A 78 9.49 35.22 35.32
N ILE A 79 8.23 34.95 34.93
CA ILE A 79 7.04 35.33 35.70
C ILE A 79 6.96 34.53 37.02
N VAL A 80 7.28 33.24 36.98
CA VAL A 80 7.30 32.38 38.19
C VAL A 80 8.40 32.84 39.13
N ASP A 81 9.60 33.10 38.63
CA ASP A 81 10.73 33.59 39.42
C ASP A 81 10.41 34.96 40.07
N ALA A 82 9.81 35.89 39.30
CA ALA A 82 9.40 37.19 39.82
C ALA A 82 8.31 37.09 40.91
N LEU A 83 7.36 36.16 40.78
CA LEU A 83 6.34 35.91 41.80
C LEU A 83 6.92 35.26 43.07
N GLU A 84 7.96 34.43 42.95
CA GLU A 84 8.67 33.86 44.11
C GLU A 84 9.50 34.92 44.86
N ASP A 85 10.10 35.87 44.15
CA ASP A 85 10.96 36.92 44.72
C ASP A 85 10.17 38.11 45.31
N ILE A 86 9.12 38.58 44.62
CA ILE A 86 8.43 39.84 44.93
C ILE A 86 7.14 39.57 45.74
N GLY A 87 6.61 38.35 45.71
CA GLY A 87 5.33 37.98 46.30
C GLY A 87 4.14 38.26 45.37
N GLU A 88 2.91 38.17 45.89
CA GLU A 88 1.68 38.36 45.10
C GLU A 88 1.53 39.82 44.61
N ASP A 89 2.12 40.13 43.46
CA ASP A 89 1.90 41.37 42.71
C ASP A 89 0.70 41.21 41.75
N PRO A 90 -0.37 42.02 41.90
CA PRO A 90 -1.54 41.98 41.02
C PRO A 90 -1.21 42.10 39.52
N GLU A 91 -0.18 42.86 39.15
CA GLU A 91 0.19 43.07 37.75
C GLU A 91 0.87 41.83 37.17
N LEU A 92 1.79 41.21 37.91
CA LEU A 92 2.40 39.93 37.55
C LEU A 92 1.38 38.80 37.50
N LEU A 93 0.43 38.75 38.44
CA LEU A 93 -0.67 37.77 38.42
C LEU A 93 -1.56 37.95 37.18
N PHE A 94 -1.81 39.18 36.74
CA PHE A 94 -2.55 39.46 35.52
C PHE A 94 -1.81 38.95 34.27
N ILE A 95 -0.52 39.23 34.16
CA ILE A 95 0.33 38.77 33.04
C ILE A 95 0.42 37.24 33.02
N ALA A 96 0.58 36.61 34.19
CA ALA A 96 0.57 35.16 34.34
C ALA A 96 -0.75 34.56 33.83
N GLN A 97 -1.90 35.13 34.23
CA GLN A 97 -3.21 34.68 33.81
C GLN A 97 -3.44 34.83 32.30
N GLU A 98 -2.99 35.93 31.69
CA GLU A 98 -3.07 36.14 30.24
C GLU A 98 -2.26 35.08 29.49
N THR A 99 -1.05 34.80 29.98
CA THR A 99 -0.15 33.79 29.41
C THR A 99 -0.74 32.38 29.52
N ILE A 100 -1.30 32.02 30.68
CA ILE A 100 -2.04 30.76 30.90
C ILE A 100 -3.21 30.63 29.92
N ASN A 101 -4.03 31.67 29.79
CA ASN A 101 -5.18 31.66 28.89
C ASN A 101 -4.78 31.46 27.43
N LYS A 102 -3.66 32.08 27.00
CA LYS A 102 -3.10 31.90 25.66
C LYS A 102 -2.64 30.47 25.42
N VAL A 103 -1.90 29.89 26.36
CA VAL A 103 -1.47 28.48 26.30
C VAL A 103 -2.67 27.54 26.25
N LEU A 104 -3.69 27.75 27.08
CA LEU A 104 -4.93 26.96 27.08
C LEU A 104 -5.68 27.06 25.74
N SER A 105 -5.76 28.25 25.16
CA SER A 105 -6.41 28.47 23.85
C SER A 105 -5.69 27.70 22.74
N ASN A 106 -4.35 27.75 22.74
CA ASN A 106 -3.51 27.02 21.78
C ASN A 106 -3.69 25.49 21.93
N LEU A 107 -3.61 24.97 23.15
CA LEU A 107 -3.84 23.54 23.43
C LEU A 107 -5.24 23.09 22.98
N THR A 108 -6.26 23.90 23.25
CA THR A 108 -7.65 23.62 22.84
C THR A 108 -7.78 23.53 21.33
N SER A 109 -7.09 24.40 20.59
CA SER A 109 -7.05 24.38 19.13
C SER A 109 -6.36 23.13 18.58
N GLN A 110 -5.29 22.66 19.23
CA GLN A 110 -4.62 21.41 18.85
C GLN A 110 -5.50 20.18 19.08
N ILE A 111 -6.12 20.09 20.26
CA ILE A 111 -7.06 19.00 20.59
C ILE A 111 -8.19 18.96 19.55
N SER A 112 -8.73 20.12 19.19
CA SER A 112 -9.76 20.23 18.15
C SER A 112 -9.25 19.76 16.78
N GLY A 113 -8.02 20.12 16.41
CA GLY A 113 -7.38 19.68 15.17
C GLY A 113 -7.17 18.16 15.09
N VAL A 114 -6.78 17.53 16.19
CA VAL A 114 -6.65 16.07 16.30
C VAL A 114 -8.02 15.39 16.22
N LYS A 115 -9.02 15.92 16.92
CA LYS A 115 -10.40 15.40 16.88
C LYS A 115 -10.99 15.46 15.47
N ASN A 116 -10.77 16.56 14.75
CA ASN A 116 -11.22 16.71 13.37
C ASN A 116 -10.53 15.68 12.46
N ALA A 117 -9.22 15.49 12.62
CA ALA A 117 -8.49 14.48 11.85
C ALA A 117 -8.95 13.04 12.14
N SER A 118 -9.28 12.72 13.39
CA SER A 118 -9.88 11.42 13.73
C SER A 118 -11.23 11.22 13.04
N THR A 119 -12.03 12.29 12.94
CA THR A 119 -13.33 12.27 12.24
C THR A 119 -13.13 12.10 10.73
N GLU A 120 -12.20 12.83 10.14
CA GLU A 120 -11.84 12.73 8.71
C GLU A 120 -11.27 11.34 8.37
N LEU A 121 -10.41 10.77 9.22
CA LEU A 121 -9.88 9.42 9.06
C LEU A 121 -11.00 8.37 9.10
N SER A 122 -11.94 8.51 10.04
CA SER A 122 -13.07 7.60 10.17
C SER A 122 -14.07 7.70 9.01
N ALA A 123 -14.06 8.83 8.29
CA ALA A 123 -14.85 9.01 7.07
C ALA A 123 -14.20 8.38 5.83
N LEU A 124 -12.92 8.00 5.88
CA LEU A 124 -12.28 7.24 4.81
C LEU A 124 -12.83 5.81 4.81
N SER A 125 -13.30 5.35 3.65
CA SER A 125 -13.70 3.95 3.47
C SER A 125 -12.51 3.03 3.71
N ALA A 126 -12.73 1.96 4.48
CA ALA A 126 -11.68 0.96 4.74
C ALA A 126 -11.09 0.42 3.42
N PRO A 127 -9.77 0.12 3.38
CA PRO A 127 -9.15 -0.53 2.24
C PRO A 127 -9.90 -1.81 1.86
N ASN A 128 -10.34 -1.90 0.60
CA ASN A 128 -11.13 -3.02 0.11
C ASN A 128 -10.54 -3.56 -1.20
N ALA A 129 -10.10 -4.82 -1.16
CA ALA A 129 -9.53 -5.53 -2.29
C ALA A 129 -10.56 -6.32 -3.12
N SER A 130 -11.82 -6.42 -2.67
CA SER A 130 -12.80 -7.37 -3.23
C SER A 130 -13.05 -7.18 -4.73
N ARG A 131 -13.01 -5.93 -5.22
CA ARG A 131 -13.15 -5.63 -6.64
C ARG A 131 -11.96 -6.13 -7.47
N ASP A 132 -10.75 -5.95 -6.95
CA ASP A 132 -9.54 -6.40 -7.62
C ASP A 132 -9.42 -7.94 -7.55
N GLU A 133 -9.80 -8.56 -6.44
CA GLU A 133 -9.91 -10.02 -6.30
C GLU A 133 -10.88 -10.61 -7.32
N ALA A 134 -12.10 -10.06 -7.44
CA ALA A 134 -13.09 -10.52 -8.40
C ALA A 134 -12.66 -10.31 -9.86
N ARG A 135 -11.81 -9.30 -10.13
CA ARG A 135 -11.22 -9.07 -11.46
C ARG A 135 -10.13 -10.10 -11.74
N LEU A 136 -9.21 -10.32 -10.79
CA LEU A 136 -8.13 -11.30 -10.93
C LEU A 136 -8.66 -12.72 -11.09
N PHE A 137 -9.69 -13.08 -10.33
CA PHE A 137 -10.33 -14.39 -10.44
C PHE A 137 -10.90 -14.63 -11.85
N ARG A 138 -11.58 -13.62 -12.43
CA ARG A 138 -12.08 -13.70 -13.82
C ARG A 138 -10.95 -13.85 -14.83
N GLN A 139 -9.88 -13.07 -14.70
CA GLN A 139 -8.71 -13.18 -15.57
C GLN A 139 -8.05 -14.56 -15.45
N GLN A 140 -7.98 -15.13 -14.25
CA GLN A 140 -7.45 -16.47 -14.04
C GLN A 140 -8.30 -17.52 -14.78
N MET A 141 -9.63 -17.46 -14.67
CA MET A 141 -10.51 -18.40 -15.39
C MET A 141 -10.36 -18.29 -16.92
N GLU A 142 -10.26 -17.08 -17.45
CA GLU A 142 -10.05 -16.85 -18.89
C GLU A 142 -8.69 -17.40 -19.35
N LEU A 143 -7.63 -17.17 -18.56
CA LEU A 143 -6.29 -17.70 -18.84
C LEU A 143 -6.23 -19.22 -18.77
N GLU A 144 -6.89 -19.84 -17.79
CA GLU A 144 -6.98 -21.30 -17.70
C GLU A 144 -7.73 -21.89 -18.90
N THR A 145 -8.83 -21.24 -19.33
CA THR A 145 -9.61 -21.68 -20.50
C THR A 145 -8.80 -21.60 -21.80
N THR A 146 -8.11 -20.47 -22.01
CA THR A 146 -7.26 -20.28 -23.19
C THR A 146 -6.04 -21.20 -23.19
N SER A 147 -5.42 -21.45 -22.03
CA SER A 147 -4.32 -22.40 -21.87
C SER A 147 -4.73 -23.82 -22.26
N VAL A 148 -5.92 -24.28 -21.81
CA VAL A 148 -6.46 -25.59 -22.20
C VAL A 148 -6.72 -25.66 -23.71
N ALA A 149 -7.29 -24.62 -24.31
CA ALA A 149 -7.55 -24.58 -25.74
C ALA A 149 -6.25 -24.62 -26.57
N SER A 150 -5.25 -23.80 -26.21
CA SER A 150 -3.95 -23.80 -26.87
C SER A 150 -3.20 -25.12 -26.71
N LYS A 151 -3.33 -25.78 -25.55
CA LYS A 151 -2.75 -27.11 -25.35
C LYS A 151 -3.38 -28.15 -26.28
N ALA A 152 -4.71 -28.14 -26.42
CA ALA A 152 -5.40 -29.02 -27.36
C ALA A 152 -5.00 -28.77 -28.82
N GLU A 153 -4.76 -27.51 -29.19
CA GLU A 153 -4.26 -27.14 -30.53
C GLU A 153 -2.83 -27.67 -30.76
N ILE A 154 -1.94 -27.53 -29.77
CA ILE A 154 -0.58 -28.08 -29.83
C ILE A 154 -0.61 -29.61 -30.00
N ASP A 155 -1.48 -30.31 -29.27
CA ASP A 155 -1.61 -31.77 -29.36
C ASP A 155 -2.13 -32.20 -30.74
N ALA A 156 -3.09 -31.45 -31.30
CA ALA A 156 -3.62 -31.69 -32.63
C ALA A 156 -2.57 -31.45 -33.74
N GLU A 157 -1.81 -30.35 -33.66
CA GLU A 157 -0.73 -30.07 -34.62
C GLU A 157 0.43 -31.06 -34.50
N SER A 158 0.78 -31.49 -33.28
CA SER A 158 1.79 -32.52 -33.06
C SER A 158 1.39 -33.84 -33.73
N SER A 159 0.12 -34.23 -33.59
CA SER A 159 -0.43 -35.42 -34.27
C SER A 159 -0.37 -35.31 -35.80
N LYS A 160 -0.60 -34.13 -36.37
CA LYS A 160 -0.46 -33.88 -37.82
C LYS A 160 0.99 -34.00 -38.28
N ILE A 161 1.94 -33.48 -37.50
CA ILE A 161 3.38 -33.57 -37.79
C ILE A 161 3.81 -35.05 -37.80
N GLU A 162 3.38 -35.85 -36.83
CA GLU A 162 3.67 -37.28 -36.79
C GLU A 162 3.11 -38.04 -38.02
N ALA A 163 1.87 -37.70 -38.43
CA ALA A 163 1.26 -38.25 -39.63
C ALA A 163 2.05 -37.88 -40.89
N LEU A 164 2.50 -36.62 -41.01
CA LEU A 164 3.34 -36.16 -42.12
C LEU A 164 4.69 -36.87 -42.16
N HIS A 165 5.36 -37.05 -41.02
CA HIS A 165 6.60 -37.83 -40.94
C HIS A 165 6.39 -39.27 -41.40
N THR A 166 5.30 -39.91 -40.99
CA THR A 166 4.95 -41.27 -41.41
C THR A 166 4.70 -41.37 -42.92
N ALA A 167 3.99 -40.39 -43.49
CA ALA A 167 3.77 -40.31 -44.93
C ALA A 167 5.07 -40.10 -45.71
N LEU A 168 5.98 -39.25 -45.21
CA LEU A 168 7.29 -39.00 -45.83
C LEU A 168 8.18 -40.24 -45.81
N ILE A 169 8.20 -40.98 -44.70
CA ILE A 169 8.91 -42.27 -44.60
C ILE A 169 8.36 -43.26 -45.64
N SER A 170 7.03 -43.38 -45.73
CA SER A 170 6.36 -44.28 -46.67
C SER A 170 6.67 -43.92 -48.13
N LEU A 171 6.69 -42.62 -48.45
CA LEU A 171 7.08 -42.13 -49.78
C LEU A 171 8.52 -42.47 -50.11
N ASN A 172 9.44 -42.28 -49.16
CA ASN A 172 10.86 -42.59 -49.35
C ASN A 172 11.05 -44.10 -49.60
N ILE A 173 10.38 -44.96 -48.82
CA ILE A 173 10.36 -46.42 -49.05
C ILE A 173 9.86 -46.73 -50.47
N CYS A 174 8.74 -46.14 -50.89
CA CYS A 174 8.20 -46.34 -52.23
C CYS A 174 9.15 -45.88 -53.34
N GLN A 175 9.82 -44.75 -53.16
CA GLN A 175 10.80 -44.22 -54.12
C GLN A 175 12.03 -45.12 -54.22
N VAL A 176 12.59 -45.57 -53.09
CA VAL A 176 13.71 -46.53 -53.06
C VAL A 176 13.33 -47.81 -53.78
N SER A 177 12.16 -48.38 -53.48
CA SER A 177 11.67 -49.61 -54.11
C SER A 177 11.45 -49.46 -55.61
N ARG A 178 10.90 -48.34 -56.08
CA ARG A 178 10.76 -48.05 -57.53
C ARG A 178 12.12 -47.93 -58.22
N THR A 179 13.06 -47.25 -57.58
CA THR A 179 14.41 -47.04 -58.14
C THR A 179 15.16 -48.37 -58.22
N PHE A 180 15.02 -49.22 -57.21
CA PHE A 180 15.56 -50.58 -57.20
C PHE A 180 14.93 -51.45 -58.29
N ALA A 181 13.59 -51.51 -58.38
CA ALA A 181 12.87 -52.30 -59.39
C ALA A 181 13.24 -51.93 -60.82
N LYS A 182 13.38 -50.62 -61.11
CA LYS A 182 13.84 -50.12 -62.41
C LYS A 182 15.26 -50.59 -62.74
N ARG A 183 16.14 -50.74 -61.74
CA ARG A 183 17.54 -51.15 -61.92
C ARG A 183 17.71 -52.65 -62.17
N ILE A 184 16.77 -53.48 -61.70
CA ILE A 184 16.76 -54.94 -61.90
C ILE A 184 15.85 -55.40 -63.05
N GLY A 185 15.21 -54.47 -63.77
CA GLY A 185 14.40 -54.78 -64.95
C GLY A 185 13.02 -55.38 -64.65
N VAL A 186 12.48 -55.19 -63.46
CA VAL A 186 11.18 -55.74 -63.04
C VAL A 186 10.14 -54.61 -62.95
N ASN A 187 8.98 -54.79 -63.58
CA ASN A 187 7.86 -53.82 -63.49
C ASN A 187 7.29 -53.81 -62.06
N TYR A 188 7.38 -52.65 -61.39
CA TYR A 188 6.82 -52.46 -60.04
C TYR A 188 5.35 -52.04 -60.13
N SER A 189 4.43 -52.90 -59.68
CA SER A 189 3.02 -52.56 -59.45
C SER A 189 2.79 -52.39 -57.95
N PRO A 190 2.51 -51.18 -57.43
CA PRO A 190 2.22 -51.01 -56.02
C PRO A 190 0.80 -51.50 -55.75
N THR A 191 0.67 -52.70 -55.16
CA THR A 191 -0.57 -53.10 -54.49
C THR A 191 -0.74 -52.26 -53.23
N TRP A 192 -1.63 -51.29 -53.29
CA TRP A 192 -2.14 -50.59 -52.12
C TRP A 192 -2.96 -51.58 -51.29
N ILE A 193 -2.46 -51.98 -50.12
CA ILE A 193 -3.26 -52.66 -49.10
C ILE A 193 -3.89 -51.55 -48.27
N GLY A 194 -5.23 -51.54 -48.27
CA GLY A 194 -6.06 -50.61 -47.49
C GLY A 194 -6.10 -50.93 -46.02
#